data_AF-X1JQ01-F1
#
_entry.id   AF-X1JQ01-F1
#
_cell.length_a   1.000
_cell.length_b   1.000
_cell.length_c   1.000
_cell.angle_alpha   90.00
_cell.angle_beta   90.00
_cell.angle_gamma   90.00
#
_symmetry.space_group_name_H-M   'P 1'
#
loop_
_entity.id
_entity.type
_entity.pdbx_description
1 polymer ?
#
loop_
_entity_poly.entity_id
_entity_poly.type
_entity_poly.pdbx_seq_one_letter_code
_entity_poly.pdbx_strand_id
1 'polypeptide(L)'
;KLYLNNKPIFVRFVLDQGFYPDGIWTAPSDAALKADIEMSMAAGFNGARLHQKVFEERFHYWADKLGYLTWGEFADFGKVHSFGNPQGVLNIEREWRDVVLRDRNHPSIVAWTPLNETAGAARDNYEVYSRSVKSIVATTRALDATRPINDASGYVHVETDIFTVHDYTQDPDKFKERYAGVEPDCPQKAYVRYPEISVRYEGQPYVVDEYGGTYWTKERIGQPEKAGQRRGNWGYGKSAEQVEDRIKALTDVLLKHPNIAGFTYTQL
;
A
#
# COMPACT_ATOMS: atom_id res chain seq x y z
N LYS A 1 -6.05 14.04 -6.89
CA LYS A 1 -5.03 13.64 -7.91
C LYS A 1 -3.63 13.87 -7.34
N LEU A 2 -2.64 13.06 -7.74
CA LEU A 2 -1.23 13.27 -7.39
C LEU A 2 -0.49 14.00 -8.52
N TYR A 3 0.50 14.81 -8.16
CA TYR A 3 1.32 15.57 -9.11
C TYR A 3 2.80 15.36 -8.82
N LEU A 4 3.59 15.15 -9.86
CA LEU A 4 5.04 15.15 -9.82
C LEU A 4 5.56 16.19 -10.81
N ASN A 5 6.35 17.15 -10.34
CA ASN A 5 6.82 18.29 -11.15
C ASN A 5 5.67 19.01 -11.87
N ASN A 6 4.58 19.29 -11.12
CA ASN A 6 3.34 19.92 -11.62
C ASN A 6 2.61 19.17 -12.74
N LYS A 7 2.98 17.91 -13.02
CA LYS A 7 2.28 17.05 -13.98
C LYS A 7 1.48 15.99 -13.24
N PRO A 8 0.22 15.74 -13.61
CA PRO A 8 -0.54 14.67 -12.98
C PRO A 8 0.15 13.34 -13.22
N ILE A 9 0.28 12.55 -12.15
CA ILE A 9 0.79 11.18 -12.23
C ILE A 9 -0.29 10.22 -11.76
N PHE A 10 -0.33 9.06 -12.43
CA PHE A 10 -1.09 7.92 -11.96
C PHE A 10 -0.10 6.92 -11.34
N VAL A 11 -0.25 6.66 -10.05
CA VAL A 11 0.60 5.71 -9.31
C VAL A 11 0.25 4.30 -9.79
N ARG A 12 1.19 3.60 -10.42
CA ARG A 12 1.06 2.20 -10.86
C ARG A 12 2.10 1.40 -10.13
N PHE A 13 1.82 1.11 -8.87
CA PHE A 13 2.79 0.46 -8.00
C PHE A 13 2.55 -1.04 -7.92
N VAL A 14 3.62 -1.74 -7.56
CA VAL A 14 3.57 -3.11 -7.04
C VAL A 14 3.82 -3.07 -5.53
N LEU A 15 3.22 -4.01 -4.80
CA LEU A 15 3.52 -4.24 -3.39
C LEU A 15 4.81 -5.08 -3.34
N ASP A 16 5.91 -4.46 -2.89
CA ASP A 16 7.21 -5.13 -2.81
C ASP A 16 7.48 -5.54 -1.35
N GLN A 17 7.52 -6.85 -1.11
CA GLN A 17 7.83 -7.42 0.20
C GLN A 17 9.33 -7.40 0.50
N GLY A 18 10.18 -7.32 -0.52
CA GLY A 18 11.63 -7.48 -0.40
C GLY A 18 12.00 -8.88 0.09
N PHE A 19 11.32 -9.91 -0.43
CA PHE A 19 11.58 -11.31 -0.11
C PHE A 19 12.53 -11.99 -1.09
N TYR A 20 13.59 -12.57 -0.56
CA TYR A 20 14.62 -13.29 -1.32
C TYR A 20 14.62 -14.78 -0.97
N PRO A 21 14.77 -15.70 -1.94
CA PRO A 21 14.70 -17.14 -1.68
C PRO A 21 15.60 -17.66 -0.55
N ASP A 22 16.85 -17.18 -0.49
CA ASP A 22 17.83 -17.64 0.50
C ASP A 22 17.93 -16.72 1.73
N GLY A 23 17.86 -15.40 1.51
CA GLY A 23 18.07 -14.39 2.54
C GLY A 23 16.80 -13.95 3.27
N ILE A 24 15.63 -14.40 2.80
CA ILE A 24 14.28 -13.97 3.21
C ILE A 24 14.15 -12.45 3.19
N TRP A 25 14.67 -11.72 4.17
CA TRP A 25 14.60 -10.26 4.27
C TRP A 25 15.84 -9.55 3.74
N THR A 26 16.90 -10.27 3.38
CA THR A 26 18.17 -9.69 2.92
C THR A 26 18.42 -10.03 1.46
N ALA A 27 18.65 -9.02 0.64
CA ALA A 27 19.02 -9.23 -0.76
C ALA A 27 20.37 -9.98 -0.86
N PRO A 28 20.49 -10.98 -1.75
CA PRO A 28 21.73 -11.75 -1.88
C PRO A 28 22.86 -10.92 -2.52
N SER A 29 22.54 -9.83 -3.21
CA SER A 29 23.53 -8.92 -3.80
C SER A 29 22.93 -7.57 -4.15
N ASP A 30 23.79 -6.59 -4.40
CA ASP A 30 23.42 -5.29 -4.96
C ASP A 30 22.68 -5.41 -6.31
N ALA A 31 23.08 -6.38 -7.13
CA ALA A 31 22.46 -6.65 -8.42
C ALA A 31 21.03 -7.20 -8.29
N ALA A 32 20.73 -7.92 -7.20
CA ALA A 32 19.38 -8.42 -6.94
C ALA A 32 18.40 -7.28 -6.63
N LEU A 33 18.82 -6.31 -5.81
CA LEU A 33 18.03 -5.09 -5.53
C LEU A 33 17.70 -4.34 -6.83
N LYS A 34 18.69 -4.18 -7.70
CA LYS A 34 18.51 -3.55 -9.01
C LYS A 34 17.57 -4.36 -9.91
N ALA A 35 17.70 -5.68 -9.90
CA ALA A 35 16.89 -6.57 -10.72
C ALA A 35 15.41 -6.52 -10.35
N ASP A 36 15.06 -6.43 -9.06
CA ASP A 36 13.67 -6.30 -8.61
C ASP A 36 13.02 -5.03 -9.20
N ILE A 37 13.75 -3.90 -9.19
CA ILE A 37 13.31 -2.64 -9.81
C ILE A 37 13.14 -2.80 -11.32
N GLU A 38 14.13 -3.40 -12.00
CA GLU A 38 14.09 -3.60 -13.46
C GLU A 38 12.93 -4.53 -13.88
N MET A 39 12.66 -5.60 -13.12
CA MET A 39 11.53 -6.50 -13.36
C MET A 39 10.19 -5.78 -13.16
N SER A 40 10.05 -5.00 -12.09
CA SER A 40 8.85 -4.21 -11.84
C SER A 40 8.56 -3.20 -12.96
N MET A 41 9.60 -2.48 -13.41
CA MET A 41 9.49 -1.56 -14.53
C MET A 41 9.14 -2.28 -15.85
N ALA A 42 9.73 -3.45 -16.09
CA ALA A 42 9.43 -4.28 -17.26
C ALA A 42 7.97 -4.78 -17.26
N ALA A 43 7.38 -5.01 -16.08
CA ALA A 43 5.95 -5.33 -15.92
C ALA A 43 5.02 -4.10 -16.09
N GLY A 44 5.57 -2.89 -16.23
CA GLY A 44 4.82 -1.66 -16.50
C GLY A 44 4.50 -0.81 -15.27
N PHE A 45 4.99 -1.22 -14.09
CA PHE A 45 4.90 -0.40 -12.87
C PHE A 45 5.85 0.79 -12.96
N ASN A 46 5.47 1.91 -12.36
CA ASN A 46 6.32 3.10 -12.24
C ASN A 46 6.90 3.30 -10.83
N GLY A 47 6.69 2.32 -9.95
CA GLY A 47 7.17 2.35 -8.59
C GLY A 47 6.70 1.19 -7.74
N ALA A 48 7.04 1.22 -6.46
CA ALA A 48 6.57 0.26 -5.46
C ALA A 48 6.16 0.92 -4.15
N ARG A 49 5.24 0.25 -3.48
CA ARG A 49 5.02 0.42 -2.05
C ARG A 49 5.92 -0.59 -1.34
N LEU A 50 6.90 -0.11 -0.57
CA LEU A 50 7.92 -0.94 0.08
C LEU A 50 7.36 -1.53 1.38
N HIS A 51 6.66 -2.65 1.25
CA HIS A 51 5.62 -3.05 2.18
C HIS A 51 6.16 -3.50 3.53
N GLN A 52 5.65 -2.89 4.61
CA GLN A 52 5.90 -3.26 6.00
C GLN A 52 7.37 -3.57 6.34
N LYS A 53 8.30 -2.86 5.69
CA LYS A 53 9.74 -3.05 5.84
C LYS A 53 10.46 -1.74 5.57
N VAL A 54 11.47 -1.45 6.37
CA VAL A 54 12.47 -0.44 6.06
C VAL A 54 13.50 -1.08 5.13
N PHE A 55 13.47 -0.72 3.85
CA PHE A 55 14.42 -1.26 2.88
C PHE A 55 15.83 -0.70 3.10
N GLU A 56 16.82 -1.41 2.60
CA GLU A 56 18.21 -1.00 2.60
C GLU A 56 18.39 0.27 1.75
N GLU A 57 19.23 1.22 2.19
CA GLU A 57 19.54 2.47 1.45
C GLU A 57 20.01 2.19 0.01
N ARG A 58 20.58 1.01 -0.20
CA ARG A 58 21.04 0.57 -1.51
C ARG A 58 19.92 0.32 -2.51
N PHE A 59 18.73 -0.09 -2.05
CA PHE A 59 17.54 -0.15 -2.91
C PHE A 59 17.13 1.25 -3.35
N HIS A 60 17.07 2.20 -2.40
CA HIS A 60 16.73 3.60 -2.71
C HIS A 60 17.74 4.25 -3.65
N TYR A 61 19.04 3.95 -3.51
CA TYR A 61 20.06 4.36 -4.47
C TYR A 61 19.72 3.92 -5.91
N TRP A 62 19.30 2.67 -6.11
CA TRP A 62 18.92 2.20 -7.44
C TRP A 62 17.60 2.80 -7.92
N ALA A 63 16.62 2.96 -7.03
CA ALA A 63 15.36 3.61 -7.35
C ALA A 63 15.57 5.05 -7.83
N ASP A 64 16.44 5.81 -7.16
CA ASP A 64 16.86 7.16 -7.56
C ASP A 64 17.52 7.16 -8.95
N LYS A 65 18.41 6.21 -9.22
CA LYS A 65 19.16 6.13 -10.49
C LYS A 65 18.29 5.73 -11.67
N LEU A 66 17.31 4.85 -11.43
CA LEU A 66 16.46 4.29 -12.47
C LEU A 66 15.17 5.09 -12.71
N GLY A 67 14.86 6.05 -11.82
CA GLY A 67 13.63 6.84 -11.90
C GLY A 67 12.40 6.04 -11.48
N TYR A 68 12.54 5.19 -10.46
CA TYR A 68 11.50 4.33 -9.92
C TYR A 68 10.94 4.95 -8.64
N LEU A 69 9.63 5.18 -8.58
CA LEU A 69 9.01 5.86 -7.43
C LEU A 69 8.78 4.89 -6.27
N THR A 70 8.95 5.33 -5.04
CA THR A 70 8.74 4.50 -3.86
C THR A 70 7.88 5.20 -2.81
N TRP A 71 7.05 4.45 -2.10
CA TRP A 71 6.54 4.87 -0.80
C TRP A 71 7.46 4.29 0.28
N GLY A 72 7.99 5.15 1.14
CA GLY A 72 8.81 4.72 2.28
C GLY A 72 7.89 4.27 3.41
N GLU A 73 8.06 3.04 3.87
CA GLU A 73 7.19 2.46 4.90
C GLU A 73 7.96 1.92 6.10
N PHE A 74 7.21 1.57 7.13
CA PHE A 74 7.74 1.01 8.36
C PHE A 74 7.20 -0.40 8.64
N ALA A 75 8.01 -1.20 9.33
CA ALA A 75 7.57 -2.47 9.90
C ALA A 75 6.77 -2.19 11.18
N ASP A 76 5.49 -1.87 11.03
CA ASP A 76 4.62 -1.59 12.16
C ASP A 76 4.25 -2.84 12.97
N PHE A 77 3.36 -2.71 13.96
CA PHE A 77 3.06 -3.74 14.96
C PHE A 77 2.53 -5.09 14.40
N GLY A 78 2.24 -5.19 13.09
CA GLY A 78 1.58 -6.35 12.50
C GLY A 78 0.25 -6.66 13.19
N LYS A 79 -0.21 -7.92 13.16
CA LYS A 79 -1.55 -8.31 13.70
C LYS A 79 -1.78 -8.03 15.20
N VAL A 80 -0.75 -7.66 15.95
CA VAL A 80 -0.81 -7.43 17.40
C VAL A 80 -0.80 -5.93 17.72
N HIS A 81 -1.29 -5.06 16.81
CA HIS A 81 -1.36 -3.60 16.99
C HIS A 81 -2.03 -3.22 18.34
N SER A 82 -1.26 -3.21 19.41
CA SER A 82 -1.69 -2.80 20.74
C SER A 82 -0.93 -1.53 21.06
N PHE A 83 -1.52 -0.41 20.63
CA PHE A 83 -1.13 0.92 21.09
C PHE A 83 -1.34 1.09 22.60
N GLY A 84 -1.90 0.08 23.29
CA GLY A 84 -2.04 0.01 24.73
C GLY A 84 -0.73 -0.17 25.50
N ASN A 85 0.40 -0.49 24.86
CA ASN A 85 1.72 -0.49 25.48
C ASN A 85 2.47 0.83 25.15
N PRO A 86 2.59 1.78 26.10
CA PRO A 86 3.25 3.07 25.85
C PRO A 86 4.71 2.93 25.38
N GLN A 87 5.45 1.94 25.90
CA GLN A 87 6.84 1.72 25.49
C GLN A 87 6.95 1.28 24.03
N GLY A 88 5.98 0.49 23.55
CA GLY A 88 5.91 0.07 22.15
C GLY A 88 5.68 1.26 21.22
N VAL A 89 4.74 2.13 21.57
CA VAL A 89 4.46 3.36 20.81
C VAL A 89 5.69 4.27 20.75
N LEU A 90 6.36 4.51 21.88
CA LEU A 90 7.58 5.33 21.93
C LEU A 90 8.74 4.74 21.11
N ASN A 91 8.86 3.41 21.04
CA ASN A 91 9.89 2.77 20.22
C ASN A 91 9.61 2.97 18.73
N ILE A 92 8.37 2.76 18.28
CA ILE A 92 7.99 2.98 16.89
C ILE A 92 8.18 4.45 16.50
N GLU A 93 7.74 5.40 17.32
CA GLU A 93 7.93 6.84 17.01
C GLU A 93 9.40 7.21 16.88
N ARG A 94 10.26 6.68 17.75
CA ARG A 94 11.71 6.90 17.69
C ARG A 94 12.30 6.31 16.41
N GLU A 95 12.03 5.04 16.13
CA GLU A 95 12.61 4.32 15.00
C GLU A 95 12.10 4.88 13.67
N TRP A 96 10.81 5.22 13.60
CA TRP A 96 10.24 5.90 12.44
C TRP A 96 10.90 7.24 12.16
N ARG A 97 11.17 8.06 13.19
CA ARG A 97 11.94 9.30 13.03
C ARG A 97 13.31 9.03 12.41
N ASP A 98 14.00 8.00 12.88
CA ASP A 98 15.34 7.66 12.40
C ASP A 98 15.29 7.22 10.92
N VAL A 99 14.23 6.49 10.51
CA VAL A 99 13.96 6.13 9.10
C VAL A 99 13.74 7.37 8.23
N VAL A 100 12.83 8.26 8.62
CA VAL A 100 12.55 9.49 7.85
C VAL A 100 13.81 10.35 7.72
N LEU A 101 14.58 10.49 8.80
CA LEU A 101 15.84 11.26 8.78
C LEU A 101 16.90 10.65 7.87
N ARG A 102 17.02 9.32 7.85
CA ARG A 102 17.93 8.58 6.97
C ARG A 102 17.55 8.75 5.51
N ASP A 103 16.27 8.56 5.20
CA ASP A 103 15.83 8.31 3.83
C ASP A 103 15.29 9.55 3.08
N ARG A 104 14.98 10.66 3.77
CA ARG A 104 14.37 11.87 3.17
C ARG A 104 15.15 12.51 2.01
N ASN A 105 16.42 12.18 1.84
CA ASN A 105 17.25 12.68 0.73
C ASN A 105 17.12 11.85 -0.55
N HIS A 106 16.38 10.74 -0.54
CA HIS A 106 16.09 9.95 -1.72
C HIS A 106 14.92 10.56 -2.52
N PRO A 107 15.15 11.16 -3.70
CA PRO A 107 14.07 11.70 -4.53
C PRO A 107 13.10 10.62 -5.05
N SER A 108 13.50 9.34 -5.06
CA SER A 108 12.60 8.23 -5.40
C SER A 108 11.44 8.11 -4.44
N ILE A 109 11.67 8.42 -3.15
CA ILE A 109 10.60 8.38 -2.15
C ILE A 109 9.67 9.55 -2.43
N VAL A 110 8.39 9.27 -2.66
CA VAL A 110 7.38 10.29 -3.00
C VAL A 110 6.22 10.37 -2.02
N ALA A 111 6.14 9.43 -1.06
CA ALA A 111 5.21 9.50 0.06
C ALA A 111 5.76 8.68 1.24
N TRP A 112 5.23 8.95 2.42
CA TRP A 112 5.54 8.22 3.65
C TRP A 112 4.32 7.46 4.18
N THR A 113 4.50 6.18 4.52
CA THR A 113 3.46 5.31 5.09
C THR A 113 3.94 4.67 6.40
N PRO A 114 3.73 5.31 7.57
CA PRO A 114 4.26 4.79 8.83
C PRO A 114 3.51 3.57 9.37
N LEU A 115 2.23 3.37 9.01
CA LEU A 115 1.39 2.31 9.55
C LEU A 115 0.59 1.62 8.43
N ASN A 116 0.17 0.38 8.69
CA ASN A 116 -0.57 -0.46 7.75
C ASN A 116 -1.63 -1.31 8.47
N GLU A 117 -2.85 -1.36 7.94
CA GLU A 117 -3.91 -2.27 8.40
C GLU A 117 -4.31 -2.20 9.90
N THR A 118 -4.23 -1.03 10.51
CA THR A 118 -4.39 -0.83 11.97
C THR A 118 -5.84 -0.89 12.52
N ALA A 119 -6.79 -1.51 11.81
CA ALA A 119 -8.19 -1.57 12.21
C ALA A 119 -8.43 -2.29 13.56
N GLY A 120 -7.58 -3.27 13.90
CA GLY A 120 -7.64 -3.95 15.20
C GLY A 120 -7.35 -2.99 16.36
N ALA A 121 -6.28 -2.19 16.24
CA ALA A 121 -5.91 -1.16 17.21
C ALA A 121 -7.00 -0.10 17.39
N ALA A 122 -7.53 0.39 16.27
CA ALA A 122 -8.55 1.41 16.28
C ALA A 122 -9.82 0.96 17.02
N ARG A 123 -10.20 -0.33 16.87
CA ARG A 123 -11.36 -0.91 17.58
C ARG A 123 -11.11 -1.15 19.06
N ASP A 124 -9.90 -1.55 19.42
CA ASP A 124 -9.54 -1.83 20.81
C ASP A 124 -9.56 -0.54 21.65
N ASN A 125 -8.92 0.52 21.15
CA ASN A 125 -8.93 1.82 21.81
C ASN A 125 -8.71 2.98 20.82
N TYR A 126 -9.80 3.52 20.28
CA TYR A 126 -9.75 4.58 19.27
C TYR A 126 -9.05 5.86 19.75
N GLU A 127 -9.22 6.25 21.02
CA GLU A 127 -8.63 7.48 21.55
C GLU A 127 -7.09 7.39 21.58
N VAL A 128 -6.57 6.27 22.09
CA VAL A 128 -5.11 6.02 22.13
C VAL A 128 -4.56 5.87 20.72
N TYR A 129 -5.26 5.13 19.85
CA TYR A 129 -4.91 4.96 18.45
C TYR A 129 -4.83 6.32 17.72
N SER A 130 -5.90 7.12 17.79
CA SER A 130 -6.00 8.41 17.11
C SER A 130 -4.89 9.37 17.52
N ARG A 131 -4.61 9.47 18.83
CA ARG A 131 -3.50 10.29 19.34
C ARG A 131 -2.14 9.81 18.84
N SER A 132 -1.92 8.50 18.78
CA SER A 132 -0.64 7.94 18.32
C SER A 132 -0.43 8.18 16.83
N VAL A 133 -1.46 7.98 16.00
CA VAL A 133 -1.40 8.29 14.57
C VAL A 133 -1.11 9.78 14.34
N LYS A 134 -1.81 10.68 15.03
CA LYS A 134 -1.56 12.13 14.94
C LYS A 134 -0.13 12.51 15.35
N SER A 135 0.39 11.90 16.42
CA SER A 135 1.76 12.12 16.88
C SER A 135 2.79 11.72 15.81
N ILE A 136 2.60 10.54 15.20
CA ILE A 136 3.44 10.04 14.12
C ILE A 136 3.36 10.94 12.88
N VAL A 137 2.16 11.34 12.46
CA VAL A 137 1.94 12.23 11.30
C VAL A 137 2.59 13.60 11.54
N ALA A 138 2.36 14.21 12.70
CA ALA A 138 2.95 15.49 13.06
C ALA A 138 4.49 15.42 13.09
N THR A 139 5.04 14.34 13.65
CA THR A 139 6.49 14.10 13.67
C THR A 139 7.04 13.93 12.25
N THR A 140 6.38 13.14 11.40
CA THR A 140 6.77 12.94 10.00
C THR A 140 6.81 14.28 9.26
N ARG A 141 5.75 15.08 9.37
CA ARG A 141 5.63 16.39 8.73
C ARG A 141 6.68 17.39 9.23
N ALA A 142 7.07 17.31 10.51
CA ALA A 142 8.13 18.15 11.08
C ALA A 142 9.53 17.78 10.55
N LEU A 143 9.76 16.51 10.22
CA LEU A 143 11.05 16.01 9.72
C LEU A 143 11.19 16.15 8.20
N ASP A 144 10.06 16.02 7.50
CA ASP A 144 9.94 16.15 6.05
C ASP A 144 8.56 16.71 5.65
N ALA A 145 8.54 18.02 5.37
CA ALA A 145 7.34 18.71 4.89
C ALA A 145 7.19 18.68 3.35
N THR A 146 8.08 17.98 2.62
CA THR A 146 8.14 18.00 1.16
C THR A 146 7.33 16.89 0.49
N ARG A 147 6.86 15.90 1.27
CA ARG A 147 6.17 14.70 0.77
C ARG A 147 4.82 14.50 1.48
N PRO A 148 3.80 14.00 0.77
CA PRO A 148 2.54 13.60 1.37
C PRO A 148 2.69 12.38 2.28
N ILE A 149 1.80 12.27 3.26
CA ILE A 149 1.74 11.17 4.22
C ILE A 149 0.47 10.33 3.99
N ASN A 150 0.63 9.02 3.91
CA ASN A 150 -0.43 8.01 4.04
C ASN A 150 -0.38 7.45 5.47
N ASP A 151 -1.17 7.98 6.39
CA ASP A 151 -0.98 7.74 7.84
C ASP A 151 -1.05 6.26 8.26
N ALA A 152 -2.08 5.54 7.82
CA ALA A 152 -2.34 4.14 8.11
C ALA A 152 -3.01 3.48 6.91
N SER A 153 -2.18 2.82 6.09
CA SER A 153 -2.59 2.23 4.82
C SER A 153 -3.85 1.36 4.93
N GLY A 154 -4.80 1.65 4.05
CA GLY A 154 -5.87 0.74 3.63
C GLY A 154 -7.14 0.72 4.47
N TYR A 155 -7.07 1.03 5.77
CA TYR A 155 -8.15 0.72 6.71
C TYR A 155 -8.70 1.92 7.49
N VAL A 156 -8.00 2.38 8.53
CA VAL A 156 -8.52 3.39 9.44
C VAL A 156 -7.63 4.61 9.35
N HIS A 157 -8.13 5.68 8.75
CA HIS A 157 -7.41 6.96 8.68
C HIS A 157 -7.79 7.86 9.85
N VAL A 158 -6.84 8.70 10.27
CA VAL A 158 -7.00 9.72 11.32
C VAL A 158 -6.62 11.10 10.79
N GLU A 159 -5.52 11.21 10.05
CA GLU A 159 -5.03 12.44 9.43
C GLU A 159 -4.10 12.08 8.26
N THR A 160 -4.63 12.08 7.03
CA THR A 160 -3.90 11.61 5.85
C THR A 160 -3.94 12.61 4.70
N ASP A 161 -2.83 12.73 3.97
CA ASP A 161 -2.73 13.50 2.73
C ASP A 161 -3.16 12.67 1.51
N ILE A 162 -3.11 11.33 1.61
CA ILE A 162 -3.53 10.38 0.58
C ILE A 162 -4.55 9.41 1.20
N PHE A 163 -5.75 9.34 0.64
CA PHE A 163 -6.76 8.42 1.13
C PHE A 163 -6.59 7.07 0.45
N THR A 164 -6.40 6.01 1.23
CA THR A 164 -6.10 4.69 0.66
C THR A 164 -7.01 3.58 1.14
N VAL A 165 -7.20 2.56 0.31
CA VAL A 165 -8.04 1.41 0.64
C VAL A 165 -7.45 0.10 0.14
N HIS A 166 -7.64 -0.95 0.92
CA HIS A 166 -7.37 -2.32 0.50
C HIS A 166 -8.67 -2.99 0.02
N ASP A 167 -8.65 -3.59 -1.17
CA ASP A 167 -9.79 -4.34 -1.70
C ASP A 167 -9.37 -5.56 -2.53
N TYR A 168 -9.57 -6.74 -1.93
CA TYR A 168 -9.29 -8.04 -2.55
C TYR A 168 -10.51 -8.65 -3.25
N THR A 169 -11.56 -7.86 -3.50
CA THR A 169 -12.75 -8.33 -4.24
C THR A 169 -12.35 -8.80 -5.64
N GLN A 170 -12.60 -10.07 -5.92
CA GLN A 170 -12.23 -10.66 -7.20
C GLN A 170 -13.26 -10.35 -8.29
N ASP A 171 -14.53 -10.17 -7.94
CA ASP A 171 -15.64 -9.90 -8.87
C ASP A 171 -15.54 -8.48 -9.47
N PRO A 172 -15.26 -8.32 -10.79
CA PRO A 172 -15.01 -7.01 -11.40
C PRO A 172 -16.22 -6.09 -11.37
N ASP A 173 -17.44 -6.63 -11.42
CA ASP A 173 -18.66 -5.82 -11.39
C ASP A 173 -18.87 -5.21 -10.01
N LYS A 174 -18.69 -6.02 -8.96
CA LYS A 174 -18.73 -5.52 -7.56
C LYS A 174 -17.58 -4.56 -7.26
N PHE A 175 -16.40 -4.83 -7.80
CA PHE A 175 -15.24 -3.95 -7.67
C PHE A 175 -15.53 -2.60 -8.34
N LYS A 176 -16.09 -2.60 -9.55
CA LYS A 176 -16.52 -1.38 -10.25
C LYS A 176 -17.61 -0.61 -9.49
N GLU A 177 -18.64 -1.29 -9.02
CA GLU A 177 -19.73 -0.68 -8.25
C GLU A 177 -19.20 0.03 -7.00
N ARG A 178 -18.24 -0.59 -6.30
CA ARG A 178 -17.64 -0.03 -5.09
C ARG A 178 -16.94 1.29 -5.32
N TYR A 179 -16.22 1.44 -6.43
CA TYR A 179 -15.47 2.67 -6.73
C TYR A 179 -16.28 3.72 -7.50
N ALA A 180 -17.47 3.39 -8.00
CA ALA A 180 -18.31 4.31 -8.76
C ALA A 180 -18.70 5.59 -8.00
N GLY A 181 -18.63 5.58 -6.66
CA GLY A 181 -18.93 6.73 -5.81
C GLY A 181 -17.74 7.62 -5.46
N VAL A 182 -16.52 7.32 -5.93
CA VAL A 182 -15.32 8.10 -5.60
C VAL A 182 -15.31 9.41 -6.40
N GLU A 183 -15.79 10.47 -5.78
CA GLU A 183 -15.87 11.81 -6.37
C GLU A 183 -15.42 12.85 -5.33
N PRO A 184 -14.42 13.71 -5.62
CA PRO A 184 -13.96 14.73 -4.68
C PRO A 184 -15.06 15.69 -4.22
N ASP A 185 -16.02 15.99 -5.12
CA ASP A 185 -17.14 16.89 -4.84
C ASP A 185 -18.34 16.19 -4.17
N CYS A 186 -18.30 14.86 -4.04
CA CYS A 186 -19.32 14.06 -3.36
C CYS A 186 -18.67 13.04 -2.41
N PRO A 187 -17.84 13.50 -1.45
CA PRO A 187 -16.99 12.63 -0.66
C PRO A 187 -17.75 11.56 0.14
N GLN A 188 -18.99 11.84 0.51
CA GLN A 188 -19.89 10.92 1.23
C GLN A 188 -20.25 9.64 0.47
N LYS A 189 -20.02 9.58 -0.84
CA LYS A 189 -20.27 8.40 -1.68
C LYS A 189 -19.03 7.52 -1.84
N ALA A 190 -17.85 8.03 -1.49
CA ALA A 190 -16.62 7.26 -1.62
C ALA A 190 -16.66 6.05 -0.68
N TYR A 191 -16.11 4.93 -1.16
CA TYR A 191 -15.97 3.75 -0.34
C TYR A 191 -14.98 4.02 0.80
N VAL A 192 -15.38 3.68 2.02
CA VAL A 192 -14.52 3.67 3.20
C VAL A 192 -14.72 2.33 3.87
N ARG A 193 -13.63 1.62 4.18
CA ARG A 193 -13.72 0.24 4.71
C ARG A 193 -14.36 0.18 6.09
N TYR A 194 -14.00 1.13 6.97
CA TYR A 194 -14.43 1.22 8.36
C TYR A 194 -14.93 2.63 8.69
N PRO A 195 -16.04 3.09 8.06
CA PRO A 195 -16.52 4.46 8.19
C PRO A 195 -16.95 4.83 9.62
N GLU A 196 -17.18 3.83 10.48
CA GLU A 196 -17.56 4.00 11.89
C GLU A 196 -16.40 4.48 12.78
N ILE A 197 -15.15 4.24 12.35
CA ILE A 197 -13.93 4.53 13.13
C ILE A 197 -12.83 5.18 12.29
N SER A 198 -13.06 5.48 11.02
CA SER A 198 -12.13 6.20 10.16
C SER A 198 -12.63 7.62 9.92
N VAL A 199 -11.72 8.58 9.71
CA VAL A 199 -12.11 9.85 9.12
C VAL A 199 -12.74 9.64 7.75
N ARG A 200 -13.62 10.56 7.37
CA ARG A 200 -14.26 10.54 6.07
C ARG A 200 -13.25 10.90 4.99
N TYR A 201 -13.50 10.42 3.78
CA TYR A 201 -12.88 10.98 2.60
C TYR A 201 -13.30 12.46 2.47
N GLU A 202 -12.39 13.34 2.10
CA GLU A 202 -12.59 14.80 1.98
C GLU A 202 -12.03 15.35 0.66
N GLY A 203 -11.84 14.50 -0.35
CA GLY A 203 -11.33 14.92 -1.66
C GLY A 203 -9.82 14.75 -1.85
N GLN A 204 -9.13 14.08 -0.92
CA GLN A 204 -7.72 13.68 -1.08
C GLN A 204 -7.52 12.88 -2.38
N PRO A 205 -6.27 12.74 -2.88
CA PRO A 205 -5.97 11.71 -3.87
C PRO A 205 -6.36 10.34 -3.31
N TYR A 206 -7.19 9.61 -4.06
CA TYR A 206 -7.72 8.31 -3.66
C TYR A 206 -6.94 7.19 -4.35
N VAL A 207 -6.31 6.30 -3.59
CA VAL A 207 -5.45 5.21 -4.12
C VAL A 207 -5.95 3.87 -3.60
N VAL A 208 -6.06 2.86 -4.48
CA VAL A 208 -6.30 1.47 -4.04
C VAL A 208 -4.93 0.82 -3.85
N ASP A 209 -4.34 1.01 -2.67
CA ASP A 209 -2.94 0.69 -2.38
C ASP A 209 -2.69 -0.73 -1.88
N GLU A 210 -3.72 -1.59 -1.91
CA GLU A 210 -3.60 -3.03 -2.07
C GLU A 210 -4.86 -3.59 -2.78
N TYR A 211 -4.66 -4.33 -3.86
CA TYR A 211 -5.73 -5.09 -4.53
C TYR A 211 -5.15 -6.25 -5.32
N GLY A 212 -6.04 -7.08 -5.89
CA GLY A 212 -5.63 -8.24 -6.67
C GLY A 212 -5.44 -9.44 -5.76
N GLY A 213 -4.20 -9.92 -5.58
CA GLY A 213 -3.93 -11.15 -4.82
C GLY A 213 -4.50 -12.41 -5.48
N THR A 214 -4.72 -12.36 -6.81
CA THR A 214 -5.04 -13.57 -7.57
C THR A 214 -3.77 -14.38 -7.75
N TYR A 215 -3.84 -15.67 -7.46
CA TYR A 215 -2.67 -16.55 -7.45
C TYR A 215 -2.76 -17.57 -8.58
N TRP A 216 -1.59 -17.96 -9.07
CA TRP A 216 -1.41 -19.07 -9.99
C TRP A 216 -0.19 -19.88 -9.55
N THR A 217 -0.32 -21.21 -9.49
CA THR A 217 0.84 -22.10 -9.41
C THR A 217 0.60 -23.31 -10.31
N LYS A 218 1.65 -23.83 -10.95
CA LYS A 218 1.55 -24.97 -11.88
C LYS A 218 0.93 -26.20 -11.21
N GLU A 219 1.21 -26.39 -9.93
CA GLU A 219 0.77 -27.52 -9.11
C GLU A 219 -0.74 -27.45 -8.79
N ARG A 220 -1.37 -26.28 -8.94
CA ARG A 220 -2.78 -26.06 -8.59
C ARG A 220 -3.73 -26.11 -9.79
N ILE A 221 -3.22 -26.28 -11.00
CA ILE A 221 -4.06 -26.40 -12.21
C ILE A 221 -4.98 -27.63 -12.07
N GLY A 222 -6.29 -27.43 -12.13
CA GLY A 222 -7.28 -28.52 -12.04
C GLY A 222 -7.52 -29.11 -10.64
N GLN A 223 -6.91 -28.56 -9.58
CA GLN A 223 -7.22 -28.95 -8.20
C GLN A 223 -8.37 -28.08 -7.63
N PRO A 224 -9.30 -28.64 -6.84
CA PRO A 224 -10.32 -27.85 -6.18
C PRO A 224 -9.69 -26.85 -5.19
N GLU A 225 -10.13 -25.59 -5.23
CA GLU A 225 -9.72 -24.57 -4.26
C GLU A 225 -10.07 -25.07 -2.84
N LYS A 226 -9.07 -25.20 -1.96
CA LYS A 226 -9.33 -25.50 -0.55
C LYS A 226 -10.10 -24.32 0.05
N ALA A 227 -11.38 -24.55 0.36
CA ALA A 227 -12.21 -23.68 1.17
C ALA A 227 -11.57 -23.50 2.56
N GLY A 228 -10.67 -22.52 2.70
CA GLY A 228 -9.87 -22.38 3.92
C GLY A 228 -9.19 -21.04 4.17
N GLN A 229 -9.07 -20.15 3.20
CA GLN A 229 -8.53 -18.81 3.46
C GLN A 229 -9.39 -17.73 2.78
N ARG A 230 -10.29 -17.16 3.61
CA ARG A 230 -11.24 -16.06 3.35
C ARG A 230 -12.38 -16.40 2.37
N ARG A 231 -13.58 -16.02 2.79
CA ARG A 231 -14.88 -16.49 2.31
C ARG A 231 -15.09 -16.25 0.81
N GLY A 232 -15.45 -17.32 0.10
CA GLY A 232 -16.26 -17.26 -1.13
C GLY A 232 -15.50 -17.35 -2.43
N ASN A 233 -15.07 -18.55 -2.81
CA ASN A 233 -15.18 -19.04 -4.19
C ASN A 233 -15.02 -20.57 -4.18
N TRP A 234 -15.99 -21.26 -4.79
CA TRP A 234 -15.90 -22.67 -5.14
C TRP A 234 -15.44 -22.71 -6.60
N GLY A 235 -14.26 -23.24 -6.87
CA GLY A 235 -13.71 -23.37 -8.21
C GLY A 235 -12.53 -24.34 -8.28
N TYR A 236 -12.26 -24.86 -9.46
CA TYR A 236 -10.98 -25.50 -9.77
C TYR A 236 -9.91 -24.41 -9.95
N GLY A 237 -8.64 -24.71 -9.67
CA GLY A 237 -7.55 -23.76 -9.79
C GLY A 237 -7.50 -23.07 -11.16
N LYS A 238 -7.18 -21.77 -11.15
CA LYS A 238 -7.20 -20.90 -12.33
C LYS A 238 -6.07 -21.25 -13.31
N SER A 239 -6.31 -21.13 -14.62
CA SER A 239 -5.22 -21.07 -15.61
C SER A 239 -4.45 -19.75 -15.50
N ALA A 240 -3.25 -19.68 -16.09
CA ALA A 240 -2.49 -18.42 -16.15
C ALA A 240 -3.28 -17.32 -16.86
N GLU A 241 -3.90 -17.65 -18.00
CA GLU A 241 -4.77 -16.74 -18.77
C GLU A 241 -5.95 -16.22 -17.94
N GLN A 242 -6.62 -17.08 -17.15
CA GLN A 242 -7.70 -16.64 -16.26
C GLN A 242 -7.23 -15.68 -15.16
N VAL A 243 -5.98 -15.84 -14.70
CA VAL A 243 -5.36 -14.92 -13.74
C VAL A 243 -5.04 -13.60 -14.41
N GLU A 244 -4.45 -13.62 -15.60
CA GLU A 244 -4.17 -12.42 -16.40
C GLU A 244 -5.46 -11.64 -16.71
N ASP A 245 -6.51 -12.32 -17.18
CA ASP A 245 -7.82 -11.73 -17.45
C ASP A 245 -8.44 -11.09 -16.20
N ARG A 246 -8.27 -11.73 -15.04
CA ARG A 246 -8.75 -11.20 -13.76
C ARG A 246 -7.99 -9.94 -13.36
N ILE A 247 -6.66 -9.97 -13.43
CA ILE A 247 -5.81 -8.81 -13.13
C ILE A 247 -6.19 -7.66 -14.06
N LYS A 248 -6.33 -7.95 -15.36
CA LYS A 248 -6.74 -6.97 -16.35
C LYS A 248 -8.11 -6.37 -16.02
N ALA A 249 -9.12 -7.19 -15.75
CA ALA A 249 -10.48 -6.72 -15.47
C ALA A 249 -10.54 -5.79 -14.24
N LEU A 250 -9.84 -6.14 -13.16
CA LEU A 250 -9.77 -5.31 -11.94
C LEU A 250 -8.97 -4.03 -12.18
N THR A 251 -7.81 -4.13 -12.84
CA THR A 251 -6.94 -2.98 -13.10
C THR A 251 -7.57 -1.99 -14.08
N ASP A 252 -8.30 -2.47 -15.08
CA ASP A 252 -9.05 -1.63 -16.02
C ASP A 252 -10.10 -0.75 -15.31
N VAL A 253 -10.71 -1.22 -14.21
CA VAL A 253 -11.64 -0.41 -13.41
C VAL A 253 -10.92 0.80 -12.83
N LEU A 254 -9.75 0.59 -12.22
CA LEU A 254 -8.97 1.66 -11.59
C LEU A 254 -8.38 2.63 -12.62
N LEU A 255 -7.82 2.11 -13.71
CA LEU A 255 -7.22 2.93 -14.78
C LEU A 255 -8.24 3.82 -15.50
N LYS A 256 -9.48 3.37 -15.65
CA LYS A 256 -10.53 4.12 -16.35
C LYS A 256 -11.30 5.07 -15.44
N HIS A 257 -11.10 4.99 -14.12
CA HIS A 257 -11.81 5.85 -13.17
C HIS A 257 -11.14 7.23 -13.06
N PRO A 258 -11.83 8.34 -13.35
CA PRO A 258 -11.21 9.68 -13.46
C PRO A 258 -10.64 10.22 -12.14
N ASN A 259 -11.16 9.72 -11.02
CA ASN A 259 -10.81 10.19 -9.67
C ASN A 259 -9.93 9.24 -8.86
N ILE A 260 -9.59 8.07 -9.40
CA ILE A 260 -8.59 7.21 -8.79
C ILE A 260 -7.21 7.76 -9.17
N ALA A 261 -6.38 8.02 -8.16
CA ALA A 261 -5.03 8.57 -8.32
C ALA A 261 -3.97 7.49 -8.56
N GLY A 262 -4.30 6.23 -8.28
CA GLY A 262 -3.40 5.11 -8.55
C GLY A 262 -3.84 3.81 -7.90
N PHE A 263 -2.96 2.82 -8.02
CA PHE A 263 -3.07 1.53 -7.39
C PHE A 263 -1.73 0.97 -6.96
N THR A 264 -1.77 -0.02 -6.08
CA THR A 264 -0.66 -0.92 -5.77
C THR A 264 -1.13 -2.37 -5.89
N TYR A 265 -0.59 -3.11 -6.85
CA TYR A 265 -0.97 -4.51 -7.05
C TYR A 265 -0.24 -5.43 -6.06
N THR A 266 -1.00 -6.28 -5.36
CA THR A 266 -0.46 -7.29 -4.43
C THR A 266 -0.23 -8.61 -5.19
N GLN A 267 1.01 -9.10 -5.39
CA GLN A 267 2.33 -8.57 -4.99
C GLN A 267 3.41 -9.00 -6.01
N LEU A 268 4.64 -8.48 -5.87
CA LEU A 268 5.83 -8.84 -6.69
C LEU A 268 6.25 -10.32 -6.45
#